data_AF-A0A2L2TPU0-F1
#
_entry.id   AF-A0A2L2TPU0-F1
#
_cell.length_a   1.000
_cell.length_b   1.000
_cell.length_c   1.000
_cell.angle_alpha   90.00
_cell.angle_beta   90.00
_cell.angle_gamma   90.00
#
_symmetry.space_group_name_H-M   'P 1'
#
loop_
_entity.id
_entity.type
_entity.pdbx_description
1 polymer ?
#
loop_
_entity_poly.entity_id
_entity_poly.type
_entity_poly.pdbx_seq_one_letter_code
_entity_poly.pdbx_strand_id
1 'polypeptide(L)'
;MTHQKSRGRSFPLAQHQRKKLPHSHKREPYSEGRKISTLNTITTLDTADRSFPSGITTTAIMSATNSVQCFGKKKTATAVAHCKAGKGLIKVNGRPLQLVQPEILRFKVYEPLLVVGLDKFANIDIRVRVTGGGHVSQVYAIRQAIAKSLVAYYQKFVDEHSKNLLKQALVQFDRTLLVADNRRCEPKKFGGPGARARFQKSYR
;
A
#
# COMPACT_ATOMS: atom_id res chain seq x y z
N MET A 1 73.81 -23.60 18.28
CA MET A 1 72.99 -22.50 18.86
C MET A 1 71.81 -22.29 17.91
N THR A 2 70.54 -22.50 18.19
CA THR A 2 69.76 -22.80 19.39
C THR A 2 68.39 -23.32 18.93
N HIS A 3 68.04 -24.52 19.41
CA HIS A 3 66.74 -24.95 19.94
C HIS A 3 65.40 -24.78 19.19
N GLN A 4 64.82 -25.96 18.91
CA GLN A 4 63.39 -26.28 18.82
C GLN A 4 62.55 -25.79 20.01
N LYS A 5 61.26 -25.46 19.77
CA LYS A 5 60.17 -25.82 20.69
C LYS A 5 58.79 -25.83 20.01
N SER A 6 58.33 -27.04 19.70
CA SER A 6 56.93 -27.42 19.61
C SER A 6 56.24 -27.30 20.97
N ARG A 7 55.03 -26.74 21.05
CA ARG A 7 53.98 -27.14 22.03
C ARG A 7 52.59 -26.80 21.50
N GLY A 8 51.82 -27.82 21.16
CA GLY A 8 50.36 -27.72 21.03
C GLY A 8 49.67 -27.68 22.40
N ARG A 9 48.40 -27.24 22.39
CA ARG A 9 47.34 -27.53 23.38
C ARG A 9 46.01 -27.37 22.64
N SER A 10 45.41 -28.45 22.12
CA SER A 10 44.41 -29.32 22.78
C SER A 10 43.19 -28.57 23.31
N PHE A 11 42.05 -28.80 22.64
CA PHE A 11 40.68 -28.56 23.13
C PHE A 11 40.45 -29.18 24.52
N PRO A 12 39.44 -28.68 25.25
CA PRO A 12 38.52 -29.60 25.90
C PRO A 12 37.05 -29.36 25.51
N LEU A 13 36.38 -30.51 25.44
CA LEU A 13 34.97 -30.77 25.20
C LEU A 13 34.08 -30.37 26.39
N ALA A 14 32.77 -30.27 26.07
CA ALA A 14 31.64 -30.77 26.86
C ALA A 14 30.94 -29.88 27.92
N GLN A 15 29.71 -29.53 27.52
CA GLN A 15 28.43 -29.72 28.22
C GLN A 15 28.10 -28.91 29.48
N HIS A 16 27.05 -28.08 29.35
CA HIS A 16 25.85 -28.28 30.19
C HIS A 16 24.59 -27.75 29.51
N GLN A 17 23.59 -28.62 29.42
CA GLN A 17 22.23 -28.32 29.03
C GLN A 17 21.56 -27.41 30.06
N ARG A 18 20.66 -26.52 29.63
CA ARG A 18 19.43 -26.23 30.37
C ARG A 18 18.34 -25.71 29.44
N LYS A 19 17.41 -26.60 29.14
CA LYS A 19 16.06 -26.31 28.62
C LYS A 19 15.36 -25.33 29.58
N LYS A 20 14.68 -24.31 29.06
CA LYS A 20 13.45 -23.79 29.68
C LYS A 20 12.37 -23.65 28.60
N LEU A 21 11.36 -24.49 28.74
CA LEU A 21 10.10 -24.47 28.00
C LEU A 21 9.28 -23.19 28.32
N PRO A 22 8.32 -22.83 27.45
CA PRO A 22 7.45 -21.67 27.64
C PRO A 22 6.53 -21.84 28.86
N HIS A 23 6.41 -20.79 29.67
CA HIS A 23 5.41 -20.74 30.74
C HIS A 23 4.10 -20.17 30.20
N SER A 24 3.22 -21.08 29.78
CA SER A 24 1.78 -20.87 29.72
C SER A 24 1.17 -21.36 31.04
N HIS A 25 0.44 -20.51 31.78
CA HIS A 25 -0.75 -20.82 32.60
C HIS A 25 -1.16 -19.53 33.35
N LYS A 26 -2.28 -18.89 32.98
CA LYS A 26 -3.66 -19.14 33.45
C LYS A 26 -3.95 -18.61 34.87
N ARG A 27 -4.96 -17.71 34.93
CA ARG A 27 -6.14 -17.62 35.84
C ARG A 27 -6.52 -16.14 35.98
N GLU A 28 -7.58 -15.63 35.34
CA GLU A 28 -9.02 -15.69 35.72
C GLU A 28 -9.35 -15.00 37.06
N PRO A 29 -10.61 -14.56 37.30
CA PRO A 29 -11.51 -13.77 36.45
C PRO A 29 -12.11 -12.59 37.25
N TYR A 30 -12.81 -11.65 36.61
CA TYR A 30 -13.83 -10.85 37.31
C TYR A 30 -15.16 -11.00 36.57
N SER A 31 -15.99 -11.89 37.13
CA SER A 31 -17.44 -11.78 37.22
C SER A 31 -17.81 -10.36 37.69
N GLU A 32 -18.92 -9.74 37.33
CA GLU A 32 -20.32 -10.17 37.46
C GLU A 32 -21.15 -9.36 36.45
N GLY A 33 -22.10 -9.96 35.73
CA GLY A 33 -23.51 -9.99 36.16
C GLY A 33 -24.25 -8.75 35.61
N ARG A 34 -25.33 -8.84 34.84
CA ARG A 34 -26.52 -9.66 35.05
C ARG A 34 -27.19 -10.04 33.73
N LYS A 35 -27.61 -11.30 33.66
CA LYS A 35 -28.58 -11.89 32.73
C LYS A 35 -29.99 -11.45 33.09
N ILE A 36 -30.89 -11.31 32.11
CA ILE A 36 -32.30 -11.77 32.08
C ILE A 36 -32.66 -11.83 30.56
N SER A 37 -32.75 -12.96 29.84
CA SER A 37 -33.88 -13.93 29.74
C SER A 37 -35.24 -13.23 29.48
N THR A 38 -36.21 -13.63 28.68
CA THR A 38 -36.50 -14.78 27.81
C THR A 38 -37.88 -14.52 27.19
N LEU A 39 -38.07 -14.95 25.94
CA LEU A 39 -39.28 -15.59 25.36
C LEU A 39 -40.58 -14.77 25.10
N ASN A 40 -40.94 -14.77 23.81
CA ASN A 40 -42.18 -15.21 23.15
C ASN A 40 -43.56 -14.57 23.50
N THR A 41 -44.33 -14.21 22.45
CA THR A 41 -45.64 -14.83 22.03
C THR A 41 -46.71 -13.80 21.53
N ILE A 42 -47.05 -13.88 20.22
CA ILE A 42 -48.36 -13.88 19.49
C ILE A 42 -49.48 -12.81 19.77
N THR A 43 -50.17 -12.44 18.66
CA THR A 43 -51.51 -11.81 18.43
C THR A 43 -51.54 -10.28 18.34
N THR A 44 -52.10 -9.64 17.30
CA THR A 44 -53.51 -9.68 16.85
C THR A 44 -53.70 -9.29 15.37
N LEU A 45 -54.82 -9.75 14.81
CA LEU A 45 -55.41 -9.39 13.52
C LEU A 45 -56.01 -7.97 13.57
N ASP A 46 -56.03 -7.23 12.46
CA ASP A 46 -57.24 -6.98 11.66
C ASP A 46 -57.23 -5.62 10.89
N THR A 47 -57.51 -5.73 9.58
CA THR A 47 -58.17 -4.79 8.64
C THR A 47 -57.78 -3.31 8.56
N ALA A 48 -57.24 -2.88 7.41
CA ALA A 48 -57.98 -2.03 6.43
C ALA A 48 -57.07 -1.54 5.29
N ASP A 49 -57.60 -1.69 4.08
CA ASP A 49 -57.10 -1.16 2.81
C ASP A 49 -56.66 0.31 2.86
N ARG A 50 -55.46 0.58 2.31
CA ARG A 50 -55.26 1.70 1.38
C ARG A 50 -54.26 1.30 0.30
N SER A 51 -54.83 1.01 -0.86
CA SER A 51 -54.18 0.96 -2.16
C SER A 51 -53.50 2.29 -2.49
N PHE A 52 -52.19 2.22 -2.75
CA PHE A 52 -51.49 3.21 -3.58
C PHE A 52 -50.61 2.47 -4.59
N PRO A 53 -51.02 2.40 -5.87
CA PRO A 53 -50.19 1.87 -6.94
C PRO A 53 -49.55 3.03 -7.70
N SER A 54 -48.23 3.22 -7.59
CA SER A 54 -47.38 3.79 -8.65
C SER A 54 -45.98 4.06 -8.13
N GLY A 55 -45.00 3.30 -8.62
CA GLY A 55 -43.59 3.62 -8.44
C GLY A 55 -42.75 2.38 -8.24
N ILE A 56 -42.43 1.69 -9.33
CA ILE A 56 -41.29 0.78 -9.36
C ILE A 56 -40.05 1.67 -9.25
N THR A 57 -39.70 2.07 -8.03
CA THR A 57 -38.38 2.62 -7.76
C THR A 57 -37.43 1.45 -7.89
N THR A 58 -36.85 1.30 -9.08
CA THR A 58 -35.70 0.44 -9.28
C THR A 58 -34.59 1.01 -8.40
N THR A 59 -34.54 0.60 -7.15
CA THR A 59 -33.38 0.78 -6.28
C THR A 59 -32.26 0.07 -7.01
N ALA A 60 -31.43 0.84 -7.70
CA ALA A 60 -30.26 0.34 -8.38
C ALA A 60 -29.43 -0.42 -7.34
N ILE A 61 -29.48 -1.75 -7.41
CA ILE A 61 -28.58 -2.61 -6.67
C ILE A 61 -27.21 -2.31 -7.30
N MET A 62 -26.53 -1.31 -6.75
CA MET A 62 -25.12 -1.07 -7.04
C MET A 62 -24.40 -2.31 -6.51
N SER A 63 -24.22 -3.32 -7.38
CA SER A 63 -23.35 -4.44 -7.10
C SER A 63 -22.02 -3.85 -6.64
N ALA A 64 -21.65 -4.08 -5.37
CA ALA A 64 -20.45 -3.52 -4.80
C ALA A 64 -19.25 -4.13 -5.52
N THR A 65 -18.80 -3.48 -6.60
CA THR A 65 -17.65 -3.97 -7.35
C THR A 65 -16.42 -3.91 -6.46
N ASN A 66 -15.72 -5.04 -6.34
CA ASN A 66 -14.48 -5.14 -5.59
C ASN A 66 -13.49 -4.09 -6.10
N SER A 67 -13.34 -3.03 -5.33
CA SER A 67 -12.56 -1.87 -5.69
C SER A 67 -11.71 -1.35 -4.53
N VAL A 68 -10.57 -0.79 -4.90
CA VAL A 68 -9.60 -0.19 -3.98
C VAL A 68 -9.16 1.14 -4.56
N GLN A 69 -9.07 2.15 -3.70
CA GLN A 69 -8.51 3.44 -4.04
C GLN A 69 -7.17 3.63 -3.33
N CYS A 70 -6.16 4.06 -4.09
CA CYS A 70 -4.81 4.30 -3.58
C CYS A 70 -4.28 5.61 -4.14
N PHE A 71 -3.27 6.18 -3.48
CA PHE A 71 -2.65 7.41 -3.90
C PHE A 71 -1.11 7.32 -3.95
N GLY A 72 -0.54 7.95 -4.98
CA GLY A 72 0.88 8.24 -5.13
C GLY A 72 1.10 9.74 -5.05
N LYS A 73 2.21 10.18 -4.43
CA LYS A 73 2.52 11.60 -4.27
C LYS A 73 4.01 11.84 -4.45
N LYS A 74 4.36 12.77 -5.33
CA LYS A 74 5.74 13.23 -5.56
C LYS A 74 5.73 14.73 -5.76
N LYS A 75 6.47 15.47 -4.92
CA LYS A 75 6.37 16.94 -4.89
C LYS A 75 4.86 17.33 -4.88
N THR A 76 4.48 18.36 -5.61
CA THR A 76 3.09 18.83 -5.69
C THR A 76 2.17 17.95 -6.54
N ALA A 77 2.69 16.92 -7.23
CA ALA A 77 1.87 16.00 -8.01
C ALA A 77 1.20 14.94 -7.13
N THR A 78 -0.08 14.73 -7.37
CA THR A 78 -0.92 13.71 -6.73
C THR A 78 -1.55 12.82 -7.79
N ALA A 79 -1.35 11.51 -7.66
CA ALA A 79 -1.97 10.51 -8.52
C ALA A 79 -2.90 9.63 -7.68
N VAL A 80 -4.15 9.52 -8.10
CA VAL A 80 -5.16 8.66 -7.47
C VAL A 80 -5.45 7.51 -8.42
N ALA A 81 -5.22 6.29 -7.95
CA ALA A 81 -5.49 5.05 -8.67
C ALA A 81 -6.75 4.38 -8.10
N HIS A 82 -7.70 4.10 -8.99
CA HIS A 82 -8.84 3.25 -8.71
C HIS A 82 -8.59 1.90 -9.36
N CYS A 83 -8.43 0.87 -8.53
CA CYS A 83 -8.35 -0.53 -8.96
C CYS A 83 -9.71 -1.20 -8.82
N LYS A 84 -10.07 -1.97 -9.83
CA LYS A 84 -11.25 -2.82 -9.84
C LYS A 84 -10.89 -4.17 -10.47
N ALA A 85 -11.64 -5.22 -10.15
CA ALA A 85 -11.56 -6.47 -10.90
C ALA A 85 -11.88 -6.21 -12.39
N GLY A 86 -11.09 -6.75 -13.31
CA GLY A 86 -11.18 -6.41 -14.73
C GLY A 86 -10.31 -7.27 -15.64
N LYS A 87 -9.96 -6.72 -16.81
CA LYS A 87 -9.27 -7.41 -17.92
C LYS A 87 -7.83 -6.92 -18.12
N GLY A 88 -7.23 -6.27 -17.13
CA GLY A 88 -5.85 -5.76 -17.21
C GLY A 88 -5.70 -4.40 -17.86
N LEU A 89 -6.78 -3.61 -17.92
CA LEU A 89 -6.77 -2.33 -18.63
C LEU A 89 -6.27 -1.20 -17.71
N ILE A 90 -5.13 -0.62 -18.07
CA ILE A 90 -4.50 0.49 -17.33
C ILE A 90 -4.62 1.80 -18.11
N LYS A 91 -5.28 2.78 -17.50
CA LYS A 91 -5.51 4.12 -18.09
C LYS A 91 -5.02 5.22 -17.16
N VAL A 92 -4.36 6.23 -17.71
CA VAL A 92 -3.92 7.46 -17.03
C VAL A 92 -4.65 8.64 -17.65
N ASN A 93 -5.41 9.40 -16.86
CA ASN A 93 -6.18 10.56 -17.30
C ASN A 93 -7.08 10.27 -18.54
N GLY A 94 -7.63 9.05 -18.62
CA GLY A 94 -8.47 8.61 -19.73
C GLY A 94 -7.73 8.07 -20.95
N ARG A 95 -6.39 8.21 -20.99
CA ARG A 95 -5.53 7.68 -22.06
C ARG A 95 -4.89 6.36 -21.64
N PRO A 96 -4.58 5.44 -22.57
CA PRO A 96 -3.84 4.21 -22.26
C PRO A 96 -2.40 4.53 -21.80
N LEU A 97 -1.82 3.61 -21.03
CA LEU A 97 -0.49 3.77 -20.39
C LEU A 97 0.64 4.10 -21.40
N GLN A 98 0.53 3.58 -22.61
CA GLN A 98 1.48 3.76 -23.72
C GLN A 98 1.61 5.22 -24.15
N LEU A 99 0.55 6.02 -23.97
CA LEU A 99 0.47 7.41 -24.42
C LEU A 99 0.82 8.41 -23.30
N VAL A 100 1.41 7.94 -22.20
CA VAL A 100 1.90 8.83 -21.15
C VAL A 100 3.11 9.61 -21.67
N GLN A 101 3.01 10.94 -21.58
CA GLN A 101 4.09 11.87 -21.93
C GLN A 101 4.84 12.32 -20.68
N PRO A 102 6.15 12.61 -20.76
CA PRO A 102 7.04 12.50 -21.92
C PRO A 102 7.54 11.05 -22.14
N GLU A 103 7.84 10.71 -23.40
CA GLU A 103 8.21 9.36 -23.81
C GLU A 103 9.45 8.80 -23.10
N ILE A 104 10.45 9.64 -22.85
CA ILE A 104 11.69 9.26 -22.16
C ILE A 104 11.41 8.71 -20.75
N LEU A 105 10.41 9.26 -20.06
CA LEU A 105 10.06 8.86 -18.70
C LEU A 105 9.00 7.76 -18.66
N ARG A 106 8.43 7.38 -19.80
CA ARG A 106 7.40 6.34 -19.89
C ARG A 106 7.87 5.01 -19.32
N PHE A 107 9.14 4.65 -19.53
CA PHE A 107 9.75 3.45 -18.97
C PHE A 107 9.63 3.37 -17.44
N LYS A 108 9.69 4.51 -16.73
CA LYS A 108 9.52 4.55 -15.26
C LYS A 108 8.12 4.14 -14.80
N VAL A 109 7.11 4.35 -15.63
CA VAL A 109 5.74 3.95 -15.31
C VAL A 109 5.56 2.43 -15.46
N TYR A 110 6.33 1.80 -16.35
CA TYR A 110 6.28 0.35 -16.60
C TYR A 110 7.01 -0.50 -15.56
N GLU A 111 7.95 0.07 -14.81
CA GLU A 111 8.70 -0.66 -13.78
C GLU A 111 7.83 -1.50 -12.82
N PRO A 112 6.73 -1.01 -12.21
CA PRO A 112 5.87 -1.86 -11.38
C PRO A 112 5.24 -3.03 -12.14
N LEU A 113 4.99 -2.92 -13.44
CA LEU A 113 4.46 -4.01 -14.27
C LEU A 113 5.55 -5.04 -14.55
N LEU A 114 6.77 -4.57 -14.86
CA LEU A 114 7.91 -5.43 -15.18
C LEU A 114 8.41 -6.22 -13.97
N VAL A 115 8.44 -5.61 -12.79
CA VAL A 115 8.93 -6.26 -11.55
C VAL A 115 8.00 -7.38 -11.08
N VAL A 116 6.69 -7.18 -11.22
CA VAL A 116 5.68 -8.11 -10.73
C VAL A 116 5.30 -9.18 -11.77
N GLY A 117 5.39 -8.84 -13.06
CA GLY A 117 4.91 -9.66 -14.16
C GLY A 117 3.46 -9.32 -14.56
N LEU A 118 3.16 -9.50 -15.85
CA LEU A 118 1.87 -9.14 -16.44
C LEU A 118 0.70 -10.00 -15.92
N ASP A 119 0.97 -11.22 -15.47
CA ASP A 119 -0.03 -12.19 -15.02
C ASP A 119 -0.86 -11.67 -13.84
N LYS A 120 -0.21 -10.94 -12.93
CA LYS A 120 -0.88 -10.37 -11.75
C LYS A 120 -1.76 -9.17 -12.10
N PHE A 121 -1.50 -8.51 -13.24
CA PHE A 121 -2.31 -7.39 -13.73
C PHE A 121 -3.46 -7.83 -14.62
N ALA A 122 -3.40 -9.02 -15.23
CA ALA A 122 -4.44 -9.50 -16.17
C ALA A 122 -5.87 -9.46 -15.61
N ASN A 123 -6.02 -9.63 -14.30
CA ASN A 123 -7.32 -9.68 -13.61
C ASN A 123 -7.78 -8.32 -13.05
N ILE A 124 -7.01 -7.24 -13.23
CA ILE A 124 -7.23 -5.96 -12.55
C ILE A 124 -7.21 -4.81 -13.55
N ASP A 125 -8.26 -4.00 -13.56
CA ASP A 125 -8.26 -2.72 -14.28
C ASP A 125 -7.84 -1.58 -13.34
N ILE A 126 -6.98 -0.69 -13.84
CA ILE A 126 -6.46 0.44 -13.08
C ILE A 126 -6.76 1.74 -13.81
N ARG A 127 -7.57 2.61 -13.19
CA ARG A 127 -7.79 3.98 -13.65
C ARG A 127 -7.03 4.96 -12.76
N VAL A 128 -6.06 5.65 -13.33
CA VAL A 128 -5.26 6.66 -12.64
C VAL A 128 -5.71 8.06 -13.07
N ARG A 129 -5.97 8.93 -12.09
CA ARG A 129 -6.16 10.38 -12.28
C ARG A 129 -5.00 11.12 -11.64
N VAL A 130 -4.40 12.07 -12.35
CA VAL A 130 -3.22 12.80 -11.88
C VAL A 130 -3.45 14.29 -12.01
N THR A 131 -3.12 15.02 -10.95
CA THR A 131 -3.28 16.47 -10.86
C THR A 131 -2.05 17.12 -10.23
N GLY A 132 -1.74 18.34 -10.65
CA GLY A 132 -0.66 19.17 -10.10
C GLY A 132 0.76 18.73 -10.50
N GLY A 133 1.74 19.52 -10.05
CA GLY A 133 3.17 19.31 -10.33
C GLY A 133 3.54 19.47 -11.82
N GLY A 134 4.71 18.93 -12.17
CA GLY A 134 5.17 18.84 -13.56
C GLY A 134 5.32 17.39 -14.04
N HIS A 135 5.62 17.21 -15.32
CA HIS A 135 5.73 15.91 -16.01
C HIS A 135 6.50 14.85 -15.22
N VAL A 136 7.71 15.19 -14.76
CA VAL A 136 8.58 14.27 -14.01
C VAL A 136 7.89 13.82 -12.72
N SER A 137 7.40 14.76 -11.91
CA SER A 137 6.72 14.43 -10.64
C SER A 137 5.45 13.63 -10.86
N GLN A 138 4.69 13.90 -11.92
CA GLN A 138 3.48 13.15 -12.25
C GLN A 138 3.80 11.69 -12.57
N VAL A 139 4.83 11.43 -13.40
CA VAL A 139 5.27 10.07 -13.73
C VAL A 139 5.63 9.28 -12.48
N TYR A 140 6.42 9.84 -11.57
CA TYR A 140 6.77 9.17 -10.31
C TYR A 140 5.55 8.95 -9.40
N ALA A 141 4.58 9.87 -9.39
CA ALA A 141 3.34 9.68 -8.64
C ALA A 141 2.48 8.56 -9.24
N ILE A 142 2.36 8.46 -10.57
CA ILE A 142 1.65 7.38 -11.27
C ILE A 142 2.30 6.04 -10.96
N ARG A 143 3.63 5.96 -11.14
CA ARG A 143 4.46 4.79 -10.83
C ARG A 143 4.16 4.27 -9.42
N GLN A 144 4.12 5.15 -8.43
CA GLN A 144 3.81 4.81 -7.06
C GLN A 144 2.35 4.36 -6.86
N ALA A 145 1.41 5.04 -7.52
CA ALA A 145 -0.01 4.74 -7.39
C ALA A 145 -0.35 3.33 -7.91
N ILE A 146 0.21 2.94 -9.06
CA ILE A 146 0.04 1.60 -9.67
C ILE A 146 0.58 0.51 -8.74
N ALA A 147 1.79 0.68 -8.21
CA ALA A 147 2.40 -0.29 -7.31
C ALA A 147 1.58 -0.50 -6.03
N LYS A 148 1.17 0.60 -5.38
CA LYS A 148 0.34 0.54 -4.17
C LYS A 148 -1.02 -0.09 -4.42
N SER A 149 -1.63 0.23 -5.56
CA SER A 149 -2.98 -0.20 -5.84
C SER A 149 -3.06 -1.72 -6.07
N LEU A 150 -2.03 -2.31 -6.67
CA LEU A 150 -1.88 -3.76 -6.74
C LEU A 150 -1.77 -4.39 -5.34
N VAL A 151 -0.84 -3.91 -4.51
CA VAL A 151 -0.62 -4.44 -3.16
C VAL A 151 -1.89 -4.35 -2.31
N ALA A 152 -2.60 -3.24 -2.40
CA ALA A 152 -3.84 -3.03 -1.65
C ALA A 152 -5.01 -3.88 -2.17
N TYR A 153 -5.04 -4.20 -3.47
CA TYR A 153 -6.02 -5.14 -4.01
C TYR A 153 -5.79 -6.56 -3.48
N TYR A 154 -4.54 -7.05 -3.53
CA TYR A 154 -4.18 -8.37 -3.00
C TYR A 154 -4.43 -8.48 -1.49
N GLN A 155 -4.15 -7.41 -0.75
CA GLN A 155 -4.43 -7.32 0.69
C GLN A 155 -5.90 -7.53 1.03
N LYS A 156 -6.82 -7.08 0.16
CA LYS A 156 -8.26 -7.09 0.44
C LYS A 156 -9.00 -8.31 -0.14
N PHE A 157 -8.56 -8.82 -1.29
CA PHE A 157 -9.38 -9.75 -2.09
C PHE A 157 -8.71 -11.07 -2.48
N VAL A 158 -7.41 -11.26 -2.22
CA VAL A 158 -6.70 -12.47 -2.65
C VAL A 158 -6.13 -13.21 -1.44
N ASP A 159 -4.95 -12.82 -0.97
CA ASP A 159 -4.21 -13.53 0.07
C ASP A 159 -3.07 -12.69 0.66
N GLU A 160 -2.81 -12.88 1.96
CA GLU A 160 -1.75 -12.17 2.67
C GLU A 160 -0.34 -12.60 2.22
N HIS A 161 -0.18 -13.86 1.82
CA HIS A 161 1.11 -14.42 1.41
C HIS A 161 1.60 -13.81 0.10
N SER A 162 0.80 -13.83 -0.97
CA SER A 162 1.15 -13.21 -2.25
C SER A 162 1.35 -11.71 -2.09
N LYS A 163 0.56 -11.04 -1.25
CA LYS A 163 0.77 -9.63 -0.94
C LYS A 163 2.17 -9.37 -0.34
N ASN A 164 2.64 -10.22 0.56
CA ASN A 164 3.97 -10.07 1.16
C ASN A 164 5.09 -10.33 0.13
N LEU A 165 4.92 -11.32 -0.75
CA LEU A 165 5.84 -11.56 -1.87
C LEU A 165 5.91 -10.35 -2.82
N LEU A 166 4.76 -9.81 -3.23
CA LEU A 166 4.68 -8.62 -4.07
C LEU A 166 5.34 -7.40 -3.42
N LYS A 167 5.07 -7.19 -2.13
CA LYS A 167 5.67 -6.10 -1.36
C LYS A 167 7.19 -6.24 -1.30
N GLN A 168 7.70 -7.45 -1.05
CA GLN A 168 9.14 -7.71 -1.00
C GLN A 168 9.80 -7.47 -2.37
N ALA A 169 9.22 -8.00 -3.45
CA ALA A 169 9.72 -7.80 -4.81
C ALA A 169 9.79 -6.30 -5.19
N LEU A 170 8.74 -5.54 -4.90
CA LEU A 170 8.69 -4.10 -5.17
C LEU A 170 9.71 -3.32 -4.33
N VAL A 171 9.86 -3.66 -3.04
CA VAL A 171 10.83 -2.99 -2.15
C VAL A 171 12.27 -3.32 -2.53
N GLN A 172 12.54 -4.56 -2.94
CA GLN A 172 13.87 -4.99 -3.37
C GLN A 172 14.33 -4.25 -4.63
N PHE A 173 13.42 -4.00 -5.57
CA PHE A 173 13.72 -3.19 -6.75
C PHE A 173 13.88 -1.71 -6.39
N ASP A 174 12.84 -1.11 -5.80
CA ASP A 174 12.87 0.30 -5.40
C ASP A 174 11.86 0.60 -4.29
N ARG A 175 12.37 0.98 -3.11
CA ARG A 175 11.55 1.38 -1.95
C ARG A 175 10.58 2.52 -2.28
N THR A 176 10.90 3.39 -3.23
CA THR A 176 10.07 4.55 -3.62
C THR A 176 8.82 4.16 -4.41
N LEU A 177 8.70 2.91 -4.88
CA LEU A 177 7.47 2.38 -5.46
C LEU A 177 6.34 2.30 -4.43
N LEU A 178 6.67 2.03 -3.17
CA LEU A 178 5.68 1.96 -2.09
C LEU A 178 5.72 3.20 -1.20
N VAL A 179 6.90 3.73 -0.89
CA VAL A 179 7.05 4.87 0.04
C VAL A 179 7.20 6.17 -0.74
N ALA A 180 6.46 7.21 -0.34
CA ALA A 180 6.53 8.50 -1.02
C ALA A 180 7.85 9.19 -0.70
N ASP A 181 8.49 9.78 -1.72
CA ASP A 181 9.67 10.61 -1.50
C ASP A 181 9.29 11.88 -0.72
N ASN A 182 9.93 12.05 0.43
CA ASN A 182 9.70 13.17 1.34
C ASN A 182 10.31 14.49 0.86
N ARG A 183 11.22 14.46 -0.13
CA ARG A 183 11.98 15.64 -0.57
C ARG A 183 11.06 16.72 -1.16
N ARG A 184 11.18 17.95 -0.66
CA ARG A 184 10.45 19.15 -1.09
C ARG A 184 11.40 20.29 -1.38
N CYS A 185 10.95 21.23 -2.21
CA CYS A 185 11.69 22.47 -2.41
C CYS A 185 11.65 23.26 -1.10
N GLU A 186 12.83 23.59 -0.59
CA GLU A 186 12.94 24.44 0.57
C GLU A 186 12.56 25.88 0.18
N PRO A 187 11.80 26.59 1.02
CA PRO A 187 11.45 27.98 0.75
C PRO A 187 12.69 28.88 0.78
N LYS A 188 12.66 29.97 0.00
CA LYS A 188 13.69 31.00 0.02
C LYS A 188 13.72 31.69 1.39
N LYS A 189 14.92 31.89 1.94
CA LYS A 189 15.14 32.69 3.16
C LYS A 189 15.54 34.11 2.77
N PHE A 190 15.29 35.07 3.67
CA PHE A 190 15.80 36.43 3.49
C PHE A 190 17.34 36.46 3.56
N GLY A 191 17.96 37.50 2.99
CA GLY A 191 19.41 37.68 3.01
C GLY A 191 20.18 36.77 2.05
N GLY A 192 19.59 36.45 0.89
CA GLY A 192 20.25 35.72 -0.19
C GLY A 192 19.35 35.54 -1.41
N PRO A 193 19.92 35.18 -2.57
CA PRO A 193 19.14 34.97 -3.79
C PRO A 193 18.30 33.68 -3.74
N GLY A 194 18.67 32.67 -2.94
CA GLY A 194 18.01 31.36 -2.91
C GLY A 194 17.83 30.77 -1.50
N ALA A 195 17.32 29.54 -1.43
CA ALA A 195 17.07 28.85 -0.15
C ALA A 195 18.35 28.63 0.68
N ARG A 196 19.47 28.37 0.00
CA ARG A 196 20.80 28.14 0.62
C ARG A 196 21.89 29.09 0.12
N ALA A 197 21.70 29.69 -1.06
CA ALA A 197 22.67 30.61 -1.65
C ALA A 197 22.75 31.92 -0.84
N ARG A 198 23.97 32.40 -0.60
CA ARG A 198 24.27 33.67 0.09
C ARG A 198 24.92 34.65 -0.87
N PHE A 199 24.75 35.94 -0.61
CA PHE A 199 25.51 36.96 -1.33
C PHE A 199 27.00 36.82 -1.02
N GLN A 200 27.85 37.13 -1.99
CA GLN A 200 29.30 37.15 -1.81
C GLN A 200 29.64 38.20 -0.75
N LYS A 201 30.43 37.82 0.26
CA LYS A 201 30.89 38.73 1.31
C LYS A 201 32.08 39.54 0.82
N SER A 202 32.01 40.87 0.91
CA SER A 202 33.16 41.76 0.78
C SER A 202 33.77 42.03 2.16
N TYR A 203 35.10 41.98 2.27
CA TYR A 203 35.85 42.22 3.51
C TYR A 203 36.61 43.56 3.50
N ARG A 204 36.49 44.31 2.39
CA ARG A 204 37.09 45.63 2.25
C ARG A 204 36.35 46.65 3.10
#